data_AF-A0A356AV79-F1
#
_entry.id   AF-A0A356AV79-F1
#
_cell.length_a   1.000
_cell.length_b   1.000
_cell.length_c   1.000
_cell.angle_alpha   90.00
_cell.angle_beta   90.00
_cell.angle_gamma   90.00
#
_symmetry.space_group_name_H-M   'P 1'
#
loop_
_entity.id
_entity.type
_entity.pdbx_description
1 polymer ?
#
loop_
_entity_poly.entity_id
_entity_poly.type
_entity_poly.pdbx_seq_one_letter_code
_entity_poly.pdbx_strand_id
1 'polypeptide(L)'
;MKSRKNCDGTFRLMIVTVAIVTQLILFAYIALLLRHYAFFAYAFLEVFGLLIVFYIIDRNKTSAYTVAWSIIILIMPVFGGLVYLMWGRSATNTKKSKHIRKILVESLRKFKHDPKLRLALQEQYPDCNKVSVYLENEGFPLYKNTKCTYYPLGENHFKAMIEDLKRARKFIFLEYYILSKGFLWDEIYEILREKAAQGVEVRLMYDDFGSIMTAPDQLHKTL
;
A
#
# COMPACT_ATOMS: atom_id res chain seq x y z
N MET A 1 -52.00 53.94 2.99
CA MET A 1 -50.64 53.71 3.52
C MET A 1 -50.73 53.41 5.01
N LYS A 2 -50.60 52.14 5.44
CA LYS A 2 -50.57 51.77 6.86
C LYS A 2 -49.27 51.00 7.11
N SER A 3 -48.40 51.62 7.91
CA SER A 3 -47.04 51.21 8.25
C SER A 3 -46.99 49.77 8.79
N ARG A 4 -46.25 48.89 8.11
CA ARG A 4 -45.92 47.55 8.62
C ARG A 4 -44.94 47.73 9.79
N LYS A 5 -45.39 47.33 10.98
CA LYS A 5 -44.64 47.40 12.24
C LYS A 5 -43.31 46.65 12.11
N ASN A 6 -42.20 47.30 12.48
CA ASN A 6 -40.82 46.77 12.53
C ASN A 6 -40.60 45.67 13.60
N CYS A 7 -41.60 44.83 13.89
CA CYS A 7 -41.62 43.94 15.06
C CYS A 7 -40.93 42.57 14.83
N ASP A 8 -40.66 42.20 13.58
CA ASP A 8 -40.00 40.93 13.26
C ASP A 8 -38.47 41.01 13.39
N GLY A 9 -37.89 42.18 13.15
CA GLY A 9 -36.43 42.38 13.20
C GLY A 9 -35.88 42.40 14.62
N THR A 10 -36.57 43.09 15.53
CA THR A 10 -36.15 43.20 16.94
C THR A 10 -36.30 41.88 17.69
N PHE A 11 -37.34 41.11 17.40
CA PHE A 11 -37.54 39.76 17.97
C PHE A 11 -36.48 38.76 17.50
N ARG A 12 -36.13 38.79 16.20
CA ARG A 12 -35.02 37.97 15.66
C ARG A 12 -33.67 38.36 16.27
N LEU A 13 -33.40 39.66 16.42
CA LEU A 13 -32.19 40.16 17.05
C LEU A 13 -32.07 39.62 18.49
N MET A 14 -33.16 39.69 19.26
CA MET A 14 -33.20 39.18 20.64
C MET A 14 -32.89 37.67 20.70
N ILE A 15 -33.48 36.85 19.82
CA ILE A 15 -33.21 35.40 19.78
C ILE A 15 -31.74 35.12 19.44
N VAL A 16 -31.18 35.81 18.44
CA VAL A 16 -29.77 35.64 18.05
C VAL A 16 -28.83 36.06 19.18
N THR A 17 -29.12 37.17 19.86
CA THR A 17 -28.32 37.62 21.02
C THR A 17 -28.35 36.58 22.14
N VAL A 18 -29.52 36.03 22.48
CA VAL A 18 -29.62 34.97 23.50
C VAL A 18 -28.84 33.73 23.07
N ALA A 19 -28.98 33.29 21.81
CA ALA A 19 -28.24 32.14 21.29
C ALA A 19 -26.72 32.32 21.36
N ILE A 20 -26.21 33.51 21.00
CA ILE A 20 -24.79 33.84 21.10
C ILE A 20 -24.33 33.84 22.55
N VAL A 21 -25.09 34.46 23.47
CA VAL A 21 -24.74 34.48 24.90
C VAL A 21 -24.71 33.06 25.46
N THR A 22 -25.69 32.23 25.12
CA THR A 22 -25.71 30.81 25.51
C THR A 22 -24.51 30.06 24.93
N GLN A 23 -24.14 30.28 23.66
CA GLN A 23 -22.93 29.68 23.06
C GLN A 23 -21.65 30.11 23.77
N LEU A 24 -21.52 31.39 24.14
CA LEU A 24 -20.36 31.90 24.87
C LEU A 24 -20.27 31.30 26.28
N ILE A 25 -21.38 31.19 27.00
CA ILE A 25 -21.43 30.54 28.31
C ILE A 25 -21.06 29.06 28.18
N LEU A 26 -21.61 28.35 27.20
CA LEU A 26 -21.29 26.95 26.94
C LEU A 26 -19.80 26.78 26.61
N PHE A 27 -19.24 27.65 25.78
CA PHE A 27 -17.83 27.61 25.42
C PHE A 27 -16.93 27.87 26.63
N ALA A 28 -17.24 28.86 27.46
CA ALA A 28 -16.52 29.15 28.69
C ALA A 28 -16.62 27.98 29.68
N TYR A 29 -17.80 27.38 29.83
CA TYR A 29 -18.01 26.20 30.66
C TYR A 29 -17.18 25.00 30.18
N ILE A 30 -17.23 24.69 28.88
CA ILE A 30 -16.41 23.64 28.27
C ILE A 30 -14.92 23.94 28.49
N ALA A 31 -14.47 25.18 28.30
CA ALA A 31 -13.07 25.55 28.50
C ALA A 31 -12.61 25.38 29.95
N LEU A 32 -13.44 25.73 30.93
CA LEU A 32 -13.15 25.51 32.35
C LEU A 32 -13.13 24.02 32.71
N LEU A 33 -14.06 23.25 32.16
CA LEU A 33 -14.13 21.80 32.33
C LEU A 33 -12.92 21.13 31.69
N LEU A 34 -12.54 21.53 30.48
CA LEU A 34 -11.34 21.08 29.79
C LEU A 34 -10.11 21.44 30.61
N ARG A 35 -10.01 22.64 31.18
CA ARG A 35 -8.86 23.03 32.03
C ARG A 35 -8.74 22.15 33.27
N HIS A 36 -9.86 21.82 33.91
CA HIS A 36 -9.85 21.00 35.13
C HIS A 36 -9.54 19.52 34.83
N TYR A 37 -10.08 18.99 33.73
CA TYR A 37 -9.89 17.60 33.32
C TYR A 37 -8.80 17.39 32.27
N ALA A 38 -8.08 18.44 31.85
CA ALA A 38 -7.08 18.38 30.77
C ALA A 38 -6.02 17.33 31.05
N PHE A 39 -5.54 17.29 32.30
CA PHE A 39 -4.56 16.31 32.74
C PHE A 39 -5.10 14.87 32.58
N PHE A 40 -6.31 14.60 33.08
CA PHE A 40 -6.93 13.27 32.98
C PHE A 40 -7.27 12.88 31.54
N ALA A 41 -7.77 13.83 30.74
CA ALA A 41 -8.09 13.62 29.34
C ALA A 41 -6.83 13.34 28.52
N TYR A 42 -5.75 14.08 28.75
CA TYR A 42 -4.47 13.87 28.10
C TYR A 42 -3.84 12.52 28.52
N ALA A 43 -3.83 12.21 29.82
CA ALA A 43 -3.37 10.91 30.31
C ALA A 43 -4.18 9.74 29.73
N PHE A 44 -5.50 9.89 29.63
CA PHE A 44 -6.36 8.90 28.97
C PHE A 44 -5.98 8.72 27.50
N LEU A 45 -5.75 9.80 26.76
CA LEU A 45 -5.35 9.77 25.36
C LEU A 45 -3.96 9.14 25.16
N GLU A 46 -3.00 9.39 26.04
CA GLU A 46 -1.69 8.73 26.01
C GLU A 46 -1.81 7.22 26.26
N VAL A 47 -2.57 6.82 27.29
CA VAL A 47 -2.83 5.39 27.57
C VAL A 47 -3.53 4.73 26.38
N PHE A 48 -4.52 5.41 25.81
CA PHE A 48 -5.22 4.92 24.61
C PHE A 48 -4.28 4.82 23.39
N GLY A 49 -3.40 5.81 23.20
CA GLY A 49 -2.36 5.79 22.17
C GLY A 49 -1.40 4.62 22.34
N LEU A 50 -0.95 4.34 23.57
CA LEU A 50 -0.14 3.17 23.89
C LEU A 50 -0.85 1.86 23.56
N LEU A 51 -2.13 1.73 23.91
CA LEU A 51 -2.94 0.55 23.58
C LEU A 51 -3.06 0.36 22.05
N ILE A 52 -3.21 1.46 21.30
CA ILE A 52 -3.21 1.41 19.83
C ILE A 52 -1.85 0.93 19.32
N VAL A 53 -0.74 1.45 19.85
CA VAL A 53 0.61 1.02 19.44
C VAL A 53 0.82 -0.47 19.70
N PHE A 54 0.44 -0.98 20.87
CA PHE A 54 0.49 -2.41 21.15
C PHE A 54 -0.36 -3.22 20.16
N TYR A 55 -1.57 -2.76 19.86
CA TYR A 55 -2.44 -3.38 18.87
C TYR A 55 -1.80 -3.42 17.46
N ILE A 56 -1.13 -2.34 17.05
CA ILE A 56 -0.47 -2.27 15.73
C ILE A 56 0.73 -3.23 15.68
N ILE A 57 1.55 -3.27 16.73
CA ILE A 57 2.74 -4.14 16.80
C ILE A 57 2.36 -5.62 16.73
N ASP A 58 1.32 -6.03 17.45
CA ASP A 58 0.83 -7.43 17.43
C ASP A 58 0.36 -7.86 16.03
N ARG A 59 -0.31 -6.95 15.31
CA ARG A 59 -0.87 -7.22 13.98
C ARG A 59 0.15 -7.18 12.84
N ASN A 60 1.15 -6.32 12.94
CA ASN A 60 2.11 -6.06 11.87
C ASN A 60 3.49 -6.52 12.31
N LYS A 61 3.80 -7.79 12.02
CA LYS A 61 5.13 -8.36 12.25
C LYS A 61 6.17 -7.58 11.45
N THR A 62 6.91 -6.74 12.17
CA THR A 62 8.26 -6.26 11.83
C THR A 62 8.37 -5.53 10.49
N SER A 63 7.69 -4.40 10.34
CA SER A 63 7.95 -3.46 9.24
C SER A 63 8.40 -2.11 9.80
N ALA A 64 9.35 -1.45 9.13
CA ALA A 64 9.72 -0.06 9.40
C ALA A 64 8.49 0.88 9.40
N TYR A 65 7.45 0.51 8.64
CA TYR A 65 6.15 1.17 8.62
C TYR A 65 5.44 1.16 9.99
N THR A 66 5.45 0.03 10.71
CA THR A 66 4.86 -0.07 12.05
C THR A 66 5.58 0.88 13.02
N VAL A 67 6.91 0.90 12.98
CA VAL A 67 7.72 1.77 13.85
C VAL A 67 7.43 3.24 13.56
N ALA A 68 7.38 3.62 12.28
CA ALA A 68 7.07 4.99 11.88
C ALA A 68 5.71 5.47 12.42
N TRP A 69 4.66 4.66 12.25
CA TRP A 69 3.33 5.00 12.78
C TRP A 69 3.27 5.02 14.31
N SER A 70 3.96 4.09 14.98
CA SER A 70 4.05 4.09 16.43
C SER A 70 4.68 5.37 16.96
N ILE A 71 5.75 5.87 16.35
CA ILE A 71 6.39 7.13 16.75
C ILE A 71 5.42 8.31 16.61
N ILE A 72 4.72 8.42 15.47
CA ILE A 72 3.74 9.50 15.24
C ILE A 72 2.60 9.46 16.26
N ILE A 73 2.08 8.27 16.57
CA ILE A 73 0.99 8.08 17.54
C ILE A 73 1.48 8.40 18.97
N LEU A 74 2.71 8.04 19.33
CA LEU A 74 3.24 8.33 20.67
C LEU A 74 3.50 9.82 20.89
N ILE A 75 3.97 10.54 19.88
CA ILE A 75 4.21 12.00 19.97
C ILE A 75 2.87 12.75 19.96
N MET A 76 1.90 12.31 19.17
CA MET A 76 0.59 12.94 19.06
C MET A 76 -0.55 11.90 19.01
N PRO A 77 -1.06 11.41 20.15
CA PRO A 77 -2.01 10.30 20.19
C PRO A 77 -3.30 10.54 19.38
N VAL A 78 -3.88 11.73 19.52
CA VAL A 78 -5.12 12.09 18.81
C VAL A 78 -4.88 12.21 17.31
N PHE A 79 -3.91 13.04 16.92
CA PHE A 79 -3.63 13.31 15.51
C PHE A 79 -3.04 12.08 14.80
N GLY A 80 -2.02 11.47 15.39
CA GLY A 80 -1.40 10.25 14.87
C GLY A 80 -2.38 9.09 14.75
N GLY A 81 -3.28 8.91 15.73
CA GLY A 81 -4.35 7.92 15.65
C GLY A 81 -5.32 8.18 14.51
N LEU A 82 -5.76 9.42 14.31
CA LEU A 82 -6.63 9.80 13.19
C LEU A 82 -5.97 9.55 11.83
N VAL A 83 -4.73 10.03 11.65
CA VAL A 83 -4.00 9.84 10.38
C VAL A 83 -3.71 8.35 10.14
N TYR A 84 -3.39 7.59 11.20
CA TYR A 84 -3.22 6.14 11.11
C TYR A 84 -4.49 5.42 10.64
N LEU A 85 -5.67 5.86 11.10
CA LEU A 85 -6.94 5.27 10.66
C LEU A 85 -7.21 5.53 9.18
N MET A 86 -6.77 6.67 8.65
CA MET A 86 -6.96 7.06 7.25
C MET A 86 -5.94 6.39 6.30
N TRP A 87 -4.65 6.40 6.65
CA TRP A 87 -3.55 5.94 5.77
C TRP A 87 -2.63 4.88 6.37
N GLY A 88 -2.68 4.67 7.69
CA GLY A 88 -1.82 3.75 8.43
C GLY A 88 -2.26 2.28 8.39
N ARG A 89 -3.47 2.01 7.89
CA ARG A 89 -3.95 0.63 7.70
C ARG A 89 -3.25 0.00 6.50
N SER A 90 -2.20 -0.77 6.76
CA SER A 90 -1.54 -1.58 5.73
C SER A 90 -2.55 -2.51 5.03
N ALA A 91 -2.65 -2.41 3.70
CA ALA A 91 -3.51 -3.26 2.86
C ALA A 91 -3.21 -4.77 2.99
N THR A 92 -2.07 -5.10 3.61
CA THR A 92 -1.55 -6.46 3.83
C THR A 92 -2.43 -7.32 4.75
N ASN A 93 -3.29 -6.72 5.58
CA ASN A 93 -4.13 -7.45 6.54
C ASN A 93 -5.59 -7.67 6.09
N THR A 94 -5.91 -7.30 4.85
CA THR A 94 -7.23 -7.55 4.24
C THR A 94 -7.48 -9.05 4.04
N LYS A 95 -8.76 -9.48 3.96
CA LYS A 95 -9.12 -10.87 3.66
C LYS A 95 -8.48 -11.38 2.36
N LYS A 96 -8.45 -10.52 1.33
CA LYS A 96 -7.81 -10.80 0.04
C LYS A 96 -6.30 -11.03 0.20
N SER A 97 -5.59 -10.13 0.89
CA SER A 97 -4.15 -10.29 1.13
C SER A 97 -3.82 -11.56 1.92
N LYS A 98 -4.61 -11.88 2.95
CA LYS A 98 -4.45 -13.14 3.71
C LYS A 98 -4.65 -14.38 2.83
N HIS A 99 -5.63 -14.33 1.94
CA HIS A 99 -5.87 -15.41 0.98
C HIS A 99 -4.70 -15.58 0.00
N ILE A 100 -4.22 -14.48 -0.59
CA ILE A 100 -3.05 -14.49 -1.47
C ILE A 100 -1.82 -15.04 -0.74
N ARG A 101 -1.54 -14.56 0.49
CA ARG A 101 -0.44 -15.05 1.31
C ARG A 101 -0.54 -16.55 1.58
N LYS A 102 -1.75 -17.06 1.82
CA LYS A 102 -1.98 -18.51 2.00
C LYS A 102 -1.61 -19.28 0.72
N ILE A 103 -2.08 -18.85 -0.44
CA ILE A 103 -1.76 -19.47 -1.73
C ILE A 103 -0.25 -19.43 -1.98
N LEU A 104 0.40 -18.30 -1.71
CA LEU A 104 1.84 -18.13 -1.87
C LEU A 104 2.60 -19.12 -0.97
N VAL A 105 2.29 -19.19 0.32
CA VAL A 105 2.95 -20.10 1.27
C VAL A 105 2.72 -21.56 0.86
N GLU A 106 1.51 -21.93 0.44
CA GLU A 106 1.22 -23.29 -0.04
C GLU A 106 1.99 -23.61 -1.33
N SER A 107 2.18 -22.63 -2.21
CA SER A 107 2.96 -22.78 -3.44
C SER A 107 4.45 -22.91 -3.16
N LEU A 108 4.98 -22.07 -2.26
CA LEU A 108 6.39 -22.08 -1.86
C LEU A 108 6.79 -23.42 -1.21
N ARG A 109 5.90 -24.00 -0.39
CA ARG A 109 6.12 -25.33 0.22
C ARG A 109 6.26 -26.47 -0.79
N LYS A 110 5.79 -26.30 -2.03
CA LYS A 110 5.95 -27.32 -3.08
C LYS A 110 7.34 -27.30 -3.70
N PHE A 111 8.11 -26.23 -3.48
CA PHE A 111 9.46 -26.16 -4.00
C PHE A 111 10.40 -27.08 -3.22
N LYS A 112 11.32 -27.71 -3.94
CA LYS A 112 12.31 -28.61 -3.34
C LYS A 112 13.49 -27.80 -2.84
N HIS A 113 13.78 -27.92 -1.55
CA HIS A 113 15.00 -27.39 -0.95
C HIS A 113 16.10 -28.44 -1.01
N ASP A 114 17.27 -28.08 -1.56
CA ASP A 114 18.46 -28.93 -1.56
C ASP A 114 19.49 -28.37 -0.57
N PRO A 115 19.58 -28.93 0.65
CA PRO A 115 20.52 -28.44 1.66
C PRO A 115 21.99 -28.60 1.23
N LYS A 116 22.30 -29.51 0.29
CA LYS A 116 23.66 -29.67 -0.22
C LYS A 116 24.07 -28.49 -1.11
N LEU A 117 23.13 -27.94 -1.87
CA LEU A 117 23.38 -26.77 -2.71
C LEU A 117 23.68 -25.53 -1.84
N ARG A 118 22.97 -25.38 -0.73
CA ARG A 118 23.23 -24.31 0.25
C ARG A 118 24.65 -24.37 0.81
N LEU A 119 25.10 -25.56 1.22
CA LEU A 119 26.46 -25.76 1.74
C LEU A 119 27.51 -25.47 0.66
N ALA A 120 27.31 -25.98 -0.55
CA ALA A 120 28.22 -25.73 -1.67
C ALA A 120 28.31 -24.22 -2.03
N LEU A 121 27.18 -23.51 -2.02
CA LEU A 121 27.17 -22.05 -2.26
C LEU A 121 27.91 -21.31 -1.13
N GLN A 122 27.73 -21.71 0.12
CA GLN A 122 28.39 -21.09 1.26
C GLN A 122 29.91 -21.27 1.22
N GLU A 123 30.40 -22.43 0.77
CA GLU A 123 31.83 -22.69 0.57
C GLU A 123 32.40 -21.89 -0.60
N GLN A 124 31.68 -21.83 -1.72
CA GLN A 124 32.18 -21.20 -2.94
C GLN A 124 32.05 -19.66 -2.93
N TYR A 125 30.99 -19.13 -2.31
CA TYR A 125 30.63 -17.71 -2.29
C TYR A 125 30.16 -17.28 -0.89
N PRO A 126 31.08 -17.17 0.09
CA PRO A 126 30.73 -16.86 1.48
C PRO A 126 29.98 -15.52 1.63
N ASP A 127 30.26 -14.55 0.77
CA ASP A 127 29.59 -13.23 0.77
C ASP A 127 28.10 -13.33 0.42
N CYS A 128 27.70 -14.31 -0.39
CA CYS A 128 26.31 -14.51 -0.80
C CYS A 128 25.47 -15.25 0.25
N ASN A 129 26.09 -15.83 1.27
CA ASN A 129 25.43 -16.71 2.23
C ASN A 129 24.28 -16.02 2.99
N LYS A 130 24.46 -14.73 3.35
CA LYS A 130 23.41 -13.98 4.06
C LYS A 130 22.14 -13.83 3.21
N VAL A 131 22.32 -13.54 1.93
CA VAL A 131 21.21 -13.36 0.97
C VAL A 131 20.55 -14.70 0.67
N SER A 132 21.32 -15.76 0.46
CA SER A 132 20.77 -17.09 0.18
C SER A 132 19.96 -17.63 1.36
N VAL A 133 20.47 -17.51 2.59
CA VAL A 133 19.75 -17.94 3.79
C VAL A 133 18.46 -17.13 3.98
N TYR A 134 18.52 -15.81 3.75
CA TYR A 134 17.33 -14.97 3.82
C TYR A 134 16.26 -15.42 2.81
N LEU A 135 16.63 -15.61 1.54
CA LEU A 135 15.72 -16.03 0.49
C LEU A 135 15.10 -17.40 0.77
N GLU A 136 15.88 -18.37 1.24
CA GLU A 136 15.37 -19.69 1.58
C GLU A 136 14.40 -19.65 2.77
N ASN A 137 14.66 -18.80 3.77
CA ASN A 137 13.75 -18.59 4.90
C ASN A 137 12.43 -17.93 4.48
N GLU A 138 12.46 -17.09 3.44
CA GLU A 138 11.26 -16.52 2.81
C GLU A 138 10.56 -17.52 1.84
N GLY A 139 11.12 -18.73 1.67
CA GLY A 139 10.54 -19.82 0.88
C GLY A 139 11.03 -19.89 -0.57
N PHE A 140 12.07 -19.13 -0.94
CA PHE A 140 12.68 -19.15 -2.27
C PHE A 140 13.90 -20.08 -2.28
N PRO A 141 13.81 -21.29 -2.86
CA PRO A 141 14.91 -22.23 -2.86
C PRO A 141 16.06 -21.79 -3.78
N LEU A 142 17.24 -22.33 -3.53
CA LEU A 142 18.39 -22.19 -4.42
C LEU A 142 18.28 -23.13 -5.62
N TYR A 143 18.70 -22.65 -6.80
CA TYR A 143 18.77 -23.44 -8.02
C TYR A 143 20.21 -23.47 -8.56
N LYS A 144 20.59 -24.62 -9.13
CA LYS A 144 21.83 -24.80 -9.88
C LYS A 144 21.53 -25.08 -11.35
N ASN A 145 22.52 -24.93 -12.21
CA ASN A 145 22.42 -25.14 -13.65
C ASN A 145 21.36 -24.24 -14.31
N THR A 146 21.21 -23.01 -13.80
CA THR A 146 20.39 -21.97 -14.42
C THR A 146 21.18 -21.25 -15.50
N LYS A 147 20.48 -20.75 -16.52
CA LYS A 147 21.06 -19.85 -17.52
C LYS A 147 20.63 -18.43 -17.17
N CYS A 148 21.60 -17.56 -16.94
CA CYS A 148 21.38 -16.14 -16.71
C CYS A 148 22.13 -15.35 -17.77
N THR A 149 21.55 -14.25 -18.23
CA THR A 149 22.19 -13.31 -19.16
C THR A 149 22.03 -11.93 -18.57
N TYR A 150 23.16 -11.27 -18.32
CA TYR A 150 23.18 -9.92 -17.78
C TYR A 150 23.16 -8.92 -18.94
N TYR A 151 22.22 -7.98 -18.87
CA TYR A 151 22.12 -6.88 -19.82
C TYR A 151 22.51 -5.58 -19.12
N PRO A 152 23.64 -4.95 -19.48
CA PRO A 152 24.08 -3.71 -18.85
C PRO A 152 23.22 -2.49 -19.24
N LEU A 153 22.46 -2.59 -20.33
CA LEU A 153 21.62 -1.53 -20.87
C LEU A 153 20.18 -2.04 -21.08
N GLY A 154 19.21 -1.17 -20.80
CA GLY A 154 17.79 -1.49 -20.90
C GLY A 154 17.36 -1.84 -22.32
N GLU A 155 17.94 -1.21 -23.33
CA GLU A 155 17.65 -1.45 -24.76
C GLU A 155 18.02 -2.87 -25.18
N ASN A 156 19.11 -3.42 -24.62
CA ASN A 156 19.54 -4.78 -24.91
C ASN A 156 18.58 -5.79 -24.26
N HIS A 157 18.15 -5.53 -23.02
CA HIS A 157 17.12 -6.33 -22.36
C HIS A 157 15.79 -6.26 -23.10
N PHE A 158 15.36 -5.06 -23.51
CA PHE A 158 14.10 -4.85 -24.22
C PHE A 158 14.06 -5.64 -25.53
N LYS A 159 15.12 -5.57 -26.35
CA LYS A 159 15.21 -6.37 -27.58
C LYS A 159 15.09 -7.87 -27.33
N ALA A 160 15.77 -8.39 -26.30
CA ALA A 160 15.68 -9.80 -25.94
C ALA A 160 14.27 -10.18 -25.47
N MET A 161 13.65 -9.34 -24.63
CA MET A 161 12.29 -9.53 -24.12
C MET A 161 11.26 -9.57 -25.25
N ILE A 162 11.36 -8.68 -26.24
CA ILE A 162 10.47 -8.67 -27.42
C ILE A 162 10.55 -9.99 -28.18
N GLU A 163 11.75 -10.54 -28.36
CA GLU A 163 11.93 -11.85 -29.00
C GLU A 163 11.32 -13.00 -28.18
N ASP A 164 11.45 -12.95 -26.86
CA ASP A 164 10.82 -13.94 -25.97
C ASP A 164 9.29 -13.86 -26.00
N LEU A 165 8.72 -12.65 -26.03
CA LEU A 165 7.27 -12.42 -26.19
C LEU A 165 6.75 -13.01 -27.52
N LYS A 166 7.46 -12.75 -28.63
CA LYS A 166 7.12 -13.31 -29.95
C LYS A 166 7.20 -14.84 -30.00
N ARG A 167 8.06 -15.46 -29.19
CA ARG A 167 8.23 -16.92 -29.13
C ARG A 167 7.26 -17.61 -28.16
N ALA A 168 6.57 -16.86 -27.31
CA ALA A 168 5.63 -17.43 -26.35
C ALA A 168 4.51 -18.22 -27.04
N ARG A 169 4.17 -19.37 -26.44
CA ARG A 169 3.18 -20.33 -26.98
C ARG A 169 2.06 -20.71 -26.00
N LYS A 170 2.23 -20.45 -24.71
CA LYS A 170 1.27 -20.89 -23.67
C LYS A 170 0.75 -19.72 -22.85
N PHE A 171 1.66 -18.95 -22.25
CA PHE A 171 1.30 -17.79 -21.45
C PHE A 171 2.35 -16.68 -21.54
N ILE A 172 1.92 -15.46 -21.27
CA ILE A 172 2.73 -14.27 -21.08
C ILE A 172 2.19 -13.56 -19.84
N PHE A 173 2.98 -13.50 -18.77
CA PHE A 173 2.65 -12.75 -17.56
C PHE A 173 3.63 -11.60 -17.40
N LEU A 174 3.09 -10.38 -17.30
CA LEU A 174 3.87 -9.16 -17.16
C LEU A 174 3.44 -8.40 -15.90
N GLU A 175 4.43 -7.93 -15.15
CA GLU A 175 4.24 -7.11 -13.96
C GLU A 175 5.13 -5.87 -14.06
N TYR A 176 4.55 -4.67 -14.04
CA TYR A 176 5.28 -3.41 -14.17
C TYR A 176 4.88 -2.38 -13.13
N TYR A 177 5.86 -1.63 -12.62
CA TYR A 177 5.61 -0.56 -11.69
C TYR A 177 4.98 0.68 -12.35
N ILE A 178 5.43 1.05 -13.56
CA ILE A 178 4.84 2.17 -14.32
C ILE A 178 4.51 1.68 -15.72
N LEU A 179 3.26 1.86 -16.11
CA LEU A 179 2.79 1.63 -17.48
C LEU A 179 2.57 2.98 -18.16
N SER A 180 3.29 3.22 -19.25
CA SER A 180 3.19 4.46 -20.02
C SER A 180 2.98 4.18 -21.50
N LYS A 181 2.03 4.87 -22.12
CA LYS A 181 1.95 4.93 -23.60
C LYS A 181 3.28 5.43 -24.17
N GLY A 182 3.63 4.94 -25.36
CA GLY A 182 4.84 5.31 -26.07
C GLY A 182 5.53 4.11 -26.69
N PHE A 183 6.67 4.37 -27.34
CA PHE A 183 7.37 3.42 -28.21
C PHE A 183 7.49 1.99 -27.66
N LEU A 184 7.94 1.84 -26.42
CA LEU A 184 8.12 0.52 -25.81
C LEU A 184 6.79 -0.21 -25.56
N TRP A 185 5.79 0.51 -25.06
CA TRP A 185 4.49 -0.08 -24.76
C TRP A 185 3.73 -0.43 -26.03
N ASP A 186 3.76 0.45 -27.03
CA ASP A 186 3.04 0.22 -28.28
C ASP A 186 3.54 -1.05 -28.99
N GLU A 187 4.86 -1.27 -29.00
CA GLU A 187 5.44 -2.51 -29.54
C GLU A 187 5.05 -3.75 -28.72
N ILE A 188 5.11 -3.69 -27.39
CA ILE A 188 4.67 -4.80 -26.52
C ILE A 188 3.19 -5.09 -26.76
N TYR A 189 2.34 -4.06 -26.78
CA TYR A 189 0.89 -4.18 -26.89
C TYR A 189 0.48 -4.91 -28.17
N GLU A 190 1.07 -4.56 -29.32
CA GLU A 190 0.77 -5.22 -30.59
C GLU A 190 1.12 -6.72 -30.53
N ILE A 191 2.27 -7.07 -29.94
CA ILE A 191 2.67 -8.47 -29.74
C ILE A 191 1.70 -9.20 -28.81
N LEU A 192 1.32 -8.58 -27.70
CA LEU A 192 0.35 -9.17 -26.75
C LEU A 192 -0.99 -9.43 -27.42
N ARG A 193 -1.49 -8.49 -28.23
CA ARG A 193 -2.75 -8.62 -28.98
C ARG A 193 -2.69 -9.78 -29.97
N GLU A 194 -1.60 -9.88 -30.74
CA GLU A 194 -1.39 -11.00 -31.67
C GLU A 194 -1.31 -12.35 -30.93
N LYS A 195 -0.61 -12.39 -29.80
CA LYS A 195 -0.45 -13.60 -28.99
C LYS A 195 -1.77 -14.04 -28.35
N ALA A 196 -2.55 -13.10 -27.85
CA ALA A 196 -3.90 -13.37 -27.34
C ALA A 196 -4.79 -13.95 -28.44
N ALA A 197 -4.75 -13.39 -29.66
CA ALA A 197 -5.48 -13.92 -30.82
C ALA A 197 -5.01 -15.33 -31.24
N GLN A 198 -3.74 -15.69 -30.99
CA GLN A 198 -3.21 -17.04 -31.17
C GLN A 198 -3.57 -18.00 -30.03
N GLY A 199 -4.34 -17.56 -29.03
CA GLY A 199 -4.75 -18.37 -27.88
C GLY A 199 -3.71 -18.47 -26.77
N VAL A 200 -2.67 -17.63 -26.78
CA VAL A 200 -1.71 -17.53 -25.67
C VAL A 200 -2.37 -16.77 -24.52
N GLU A 201 -2.26 -17.28 -23.30
CA GLU A 201 -2.82 -16.64 -22.12
C GLU A 201 -2.00 -15.39 -21.73
N VAL A 202 -2.57 -14.21 -21.90
CA VAL A 202 -1.90 -12.95 -21.54
C VAL A 202 -2.47 -12.39 -20.24
N ARG A 203 -1.61 -12.10 -19.27
CA ARG A 203 -1.98 -11.38 -18.04
C ARG A 203 -1.00 -10.25 -17.78
N LEU A 204 -1.53 -9.05 -17.61
CA LEU A 204 -0.77 -7.86 -17.27
C LEU A 204 -1.21 -7.33 -15.91
N MET A 205 -0.25 -7.08 -15.03
CA MET A 205 -0.44 -6.43 -13.74
C MET A 205 0.42 -5.16 -13.71
N TYR A 206 -0.15 -4.06 -13.24
CA TYR A 206 0.58 -2.80 -13.11
C TYR A 206 0.09 -1.98 -11.92
N ASP A 207 0.90 -1.02 -11.44
CA ASP A 207 0.49 -0.08 -10.41
C ASP A 207 -0.47 0.97 -10.99
N ASP A 208 -1.74 0.87 -10.60
CA ASP A 208 -2.80 1.78 -11.04
C ASP A 208 -2.57 3.22 -10.57
N PHE A 209 -2.14 3.41 -9.31
CA PHE A 209 -1.92 4.75 -8.76
C PHE A 209 -0.69 5.39 -9.39
N GLY A 210 0.40 4.64 -9.52
CA GLY A 210 1.63 5.09 -10.17
C GLY A 210 1.46 5.39 -11.67
N SER A 211 0.49 4.75 -12.32
CA SER A 211 0.26 4.87 -13.77
C SER A 211 -0.98 5.69 -14.15
N ILE A 212 -1.62 6.37 -13.20
CA ILE A 212 -2.92 7.03 -13.42
C ILE A 212 -2.93 8.06 -14.57
N MET A 213 -1.79 8.71 -14.83
CA MET A 213 -1.64 9.71 -15.91
C MET A 213 -0.98 9.16 -17.17
N THR A 214 -0.38 7.97 -17.10
CA THR A 214 0.48 7.43 -18.16
C THR A 214 -0.11 6.19 -18.82
N ALA A 215 -0.94 5.44 -18.10
CA ALA A 215 -1.52 4.20 -18.57
C ALA A 215 -2.40 4.42 -19.81
N PRO A 216 -2.44 3.45 -20.74
CA PRO A 216 -3.32 3.53 -21.87
C PRO A 216 -4.80 3.52 -21.49
N ASP A 217 -5.59 4.40 -22.12
CA ASP A 217 -7.03 4.41 -21.94
C ASP A 217 -7.63 3.06 -22.34
N GLN A 218 -8.59 2.58 -21.54
CA GLN A 218 -9.39 1.38 -21.83
C GLN A 218 -8.61 0.06 -21.99
N LEU A 219 -7.41 -0.06 -21.38
CA LEU A 219 -6.59 -1.27 -21.40
C LEU A 219 -7.36 -2.59 -21.11
N HIS A 220 -8.37 -2.52 -20.24
CA HIS A 220 -9.21 -3.66 -19.83
C HIS A 220 -10.24 -4.11 -20.88
N LYS A 221 -10.42 -3.37 -21.97
CA LYS A 221 -11.37 -3.70 -23.06
C LYS A 221 -10.68 -4.22 -24.32
N THR A 222 -9.37 -4.03 -24.43
CA THR A 222 -8.60 -4.20 -25.66
C THR A 222 -7.76 -5.49 -25.71
N LEU A 223 -7.63 -6.21 -24.59
CA LEU A 223 -6.89 -7.47 -24.45
C LEU A 223 -7.77 -8.55 -23.81
#